data_AF-A0A5C5Y787-F1
#
_entry.id   AF-A0A5C5Y787-F1
#
_cell.length_a   1.000
_cell.length_b   1.000
_cell.length_c   1.000
_cell.angle_alpha   90.00
_cell.angle_beta   90.00
_cell.angle_gamma   90.00
#
_symmetry.space_group_name_H-M   'P 1'
#
loop_
_entity.id
_entity.type
_entity.pdbx_description
1 polymer ?
#
loop_
_entity_poly.entity_id
_entity_poly.type
_entity_poly.pdbx_seq_one_letter_code
_entity_poly.pdbx_strand_id
1 'polypeptide(L)'
;MTDDQKNNDEIVAMLKSLRQDIQGLQSRVASLEKAMESVESSKPPIDEQRLMIISSAIAAYLGVKPQIRQIRLISSKTWAHQGRATIHASHALAR
;
A
#
# COMPACT_ATOMS: atom_id res chain seq x y z
N MET A 1 44.18 -9.39 -10.00
CA MET A 1 44.11 -7.98 -9.58
C MET A 1 43.25 -7.11 -10.50
N THR A 2 43.09 -7.41 -11.78
CA THR A 2 42.19 -6.66 -12.67
C THR A 2 40.72 -7.12 -12.59
N ASP A 3 40.46 -8.41 -12.34
CA ASP A 3 39.10 -8.96 -12.31
C ASP A 3 38.32 -8.57 -11.03
N ASP A 4 38.99 -8.59 -9.87
CA ASP A 4 38.38 -8.13 -8.61
C ASP A 4 38.06 -6.63 -8.62
N GLN A 5 38.90 -5.83 -9.29
CA GLN A 5 38.68 -4.40 -9.45
C GLN A 5 37.46 -4.13 -10.34
N LYS A 6 37.32 -4.89 -11.42
CA LYS A 6 36.16 -4.83 -12.32
C LYS A 6 34.86 -5.22 -11.59
N ASN A 7 34.89 -6.28 -10.79
CA ASN A 7 33.73 -6.71 -9.99
C ASN A 7 33.33 -5.64 -8.95
N ASN A 8 34.31 -5.00 -8.30
CA ASN A 8 34.03 -3.90 -7.38
C ASN A 8 33.39 -2.69 -8.08
N ASP A 9 33.88 -2.33 -9.27
CA ASP A 9 33.32 -1.22 -10.05
C ASP A 9 31.87 -1.51 -10.50
N GLU A 10 31.57 -2.75 -10.88
CA GLU A 10 30.21 -3.21 -11.20
C GLU A 10 29.27 -3.15 -9.98
N ILE A 11 29.74 -3.56 -8.80
CA ILE A 11 28.97 -3.46 -7.55
C ILE A 11 28.67 -2.00 -7.19
N VAL A 12 29.66 -1.12 -7.32
CA VAL A 12 29.49 0.32 -7.07
C VAL A 12 28.47 0.92 -8.05
N ALA A 13 28.52 0.53 -9.33
CA ALA A 13 27.55 0.95 -10.34
C ALA A 13 26.13 0.48 -9.98
N MET A 14 25.97 -0.78 -9.57
CA MET A 14 24.67 -1.34 -9.18
C MET A 14 24.10 -0.65 -7.92
N LEU A 15 24.94 -0.38 -6.91
CA LEU A 15 24.52 0.36 -5.70
C LEU A 15 24.07 1.78 -6.04
N LYS A 16 24.73 2.44 -6.99
CA LYS A 16 24.34 3.78 -7.45
C LYS A 16 22.98 3.76 -8.14
N SER A 17 22.73 2.76 -9.00
CA SER A 17 21.42 2.56 -9.64
C SER A 17 20.33 2.34 -8.58
N LEU A 18 20.56 1.42 -7.63
CA LEU A 18 19.60 1.11 -6.58
C LEU A 18 19.26 2.35 -5.73
N ARG A 19 20.27 3.17 -5.40
CA ARG A 19 20.06 4.42 -4.67
C ARG A 19 19.18 5.39 -5.46
N GLN A 20 19.39 5.50 -6.77
CA GLN A 20 18.60 6.36 -7.64
C GLN A 20 17.15 5.87 -7.75
N ASP A 21 16.94 4.56 -7.84
CA ASP A 21 15.61 3.95 -7.84
C ASP A 21 14.88 4.19 -6.52
N ILE A 22 15.57 4.04 -5.38
CA ILE A 22 15.01 4.33 -4.05
C ILE A 22 14.59 5.80 -3.95
N GLN A 23 15.40 6.75 -4.43
CA GLN A 23 15.04 8.17 -4.45
C GLN A 23 13.81 8.43 -5.35
N GLY A 24 13.74 7.77 -6.50
CA GLY A 24 12.57 7.81 -7.37
C GLY A 24 11.31 7.29 -6.70
N LEU A 25 11.40 6.18 -5.96
CA LEU A 25 10.27 5.63 -5.21
C LEU A 25 9.85 6.53 -4.05
N GLN A 26 10.81 7.10 -3.31
CA GLN A 26 10.54 8.03 -2.21
C GLN A 26 9.76 9.26 -2.69
N SER A 27 10.13 9.84 -3.83
CA SER A 27 9.40 10.99 -4.39
C SER A 27 7.96 10.64 -4.80
N ARG A 28 7.76 9.45 -5.40
CA ARG A 28 6.42 8.95 -5.76
C ARG A 28 5.55 8.71 -4.53
N VAL A 29 6.10 8.09 -3.48
CA VAL A 29 5.38 7.86 -2.22
C VAL A 29 4.98 9.18 -1.59
N ALA A 30 5.89 10.15 -1.49
CA ALA A 30 5.57 11.47 -0.95
C ALA A 30 4.45 12.19 -1.75
N SER A 31 4.45 12.05 -3.08
CA SER A 31 3.38 12.58 -3.93
C SER A 31 2.03 11.89 -3.67
N LEU A 32 2.03 10.57 -3.46
CA LEU A 32 0.82 9.81 -3.20
C LEU A 32 0.26 10.09 -1.80
N GLU A 33 1.12 10.16 -0.79
CA GLU A 33 0.73 10.51 0.57
C GLU A 33 0.09 11.90 0.61
N LYS A 34 0.68 12.88 -0.10
CA LYS A 34 0.09 14.22 -0.23
C LYS A 34 -1.27 14.20 -0.95
N ALA A 35 -1.42 13.38 -1.99
CA ALA A 35 -2.69 13.23 -2.69
C ALA A 35 -3.75 12.58 -1.76
N MET A 36 -3.37 11.57 -0.97
CA MET A 36 -4.26 10.93 0.00
C MET A 36 -4.72 11.90 1.08
N GLU A 37 -3.82 12.70 1.66
CA GLU A 37 -4.15 13.72 2.66
C GLU A 37 -5.20 14.71 2.11
N SER A 38 -5.05 15.11 0.84
CA SER A 38 -6.02 16.00 0.18
C SER A 38 -7.39 15.34 -0.01
N VAL A 39 -7.42 14.04 -0.33
CA VAL A 39 -8.67 13.27 -0.50
C VAL A 39 -9.37 13.11 0.85
N GLU A 40 -8.62 12.79 1.90
CA GLU A 40 -9.16 12.58 3.24
C GLU A 40 -9.72 13.90 3.83
N SER A 41 -9.02 15.01 3.61
CA SER A 41 -9.50 16.35 3.97
C SER A 41 -10.72 16.81 3.14
N SER A 42 -10.85 16.35 1.90
CA SER A 42 -11.93 16.73 0.98
C SER A 42 -13.21 15.91 1.15
N LYS A 43 -13.15 14.79 1.90
CA LYS A 43 -14.30 13.92 2.05
C LYS A 43 -15.30 14.62 2.97
N PRO A 44 -16.46 15.11 2.47
CA PRO A 44 -17.46 15.62 3.36
C PRO A 44 -17.86 14.49 4.31
N PRO A 45 -18.04 14.76 5.61
CA PRO A 45 -18.62 13.78 6.50
C PRO A 45 -19.91 13.31 5.84
N ILE A 46 -20.04 11.99 5.64
CA ILE A 46 -21.25 11.44 5.06
C ILE A 46 -22.36 11.78 6.04
N ASP A 47 -23.24 12.69 5.61
CA ASP A 47 -24.39 13.10 6.39
C ASP A 47 -25.20 11.85 6.78
N GLU A 48 -25.40 11.68 8.08
CA GLU A 48 -26.00 10.49 8.68
C GLU A 48 -27.41 10.25 8.12
N GLN A 49 -28.14 11.34 7.86
CA GLN A 49 -29.44 11.30 7.21
C GLN A 49 -29.35 10.68 5.80
N ARG A 50 -28.33 11.06 5.02
CA ARG A 50 -28.11 10.55 3.66
C ARG A 50 -27.76 9.07 3.66
N LEU A 51 -26.94 8.64 4.63
CA LEU A 51 -26.58 7.24 4.84
C LEU A 51 -27.81 6.40 5.21
N MET A 52 -28.68 6.95 6.05
CA MET A 52 -29.94 6.30 6.45
C MET A 52 -30.92 6.18 5.28
N ILE A 53 -31.06 7.22 4.44
CA ILE A 53 -31.91 7.16 3.23
C ILE A 53 -31.41 6.07 2.28
N ILE A 54 -30.11 6.03 1.96
CA ILE A 54 -29.55 5.02 1.06
C ILE A 54 -29.73 3.61 1.64
N SER A 55 -29.46 3.43 2.93
CA SER A 55 -29.62 2.14 3.62
C SER A 55 -31.08 1.67 3.61
N SER A 56 -32.03 2.60 3.81
CA SER A 56 -33.47 2.31 3.79
C SER A 56 -33.95 1.92 2.39
N ALA A 57 -33.46 2.60 1.35
CA ALA A 57 -33.78 2.29 -0.04
C ALA A 57 -33.26 0.90 -0.43
N ILE A 58 -32.05 0.56 -0.01
CA ILE A 58 -31.46 -0.77 -0.24
C ILE A 58 -32.24 -1.84 0.53
N ALA A 59 -32.60 -1.59 1.79
CA ALA A 59 -33.38 -2.54 2.60
C ALA A 59 -34.79 -2.77 2.03
N ALA A 60 -35.45 -1.71 1.55
CA ALA A 60 -36.75 -1.78 0.89
C ALA A 60 -36.66 -2.52 -0.46
N TYR A 61 -35.63 -2.23 -1.26
CA TYR A 61 -35.39 -2.89 -2.55
C TYR A 61 -35.10 -4.39 -2.39
N LEU A 62 -34.32 -4.77 -1.38
CA LEU A 62 -33.93 -6.16 -1.17
C LEU A 62 -35.03 -7.00 -0.50
N GLY A 63 -36.09 -6.38 0.06
CA GLY A 63 -37.26 -7.07 0.63
C GLY A 63 -36.99 -8.02 1.81
N VAL A 64 -35.71 -8.22 2.17
CA VAL A 64 -35.20 -9.10 3.23
C VAL A 64 -34.07 -8.34 3.90
N LYS A 65 -34.02 -8.35 5.24
CA LYS A 65 -32.92 -7.79 6.05
C LYS A 65 -31.57 -8.23 5.49
N PRO A 66 -30.83 -7.39 4.74
CA PRO A 66 -29.55 -7.80 4.22
C PRO A 66 -28.55 -7.81 5.37
N GLN A 67 -27.86 -8.93 5.59
CA GLN A 67 -26.72 -8.95 6.50
C GLN A 67 -25.57 -8.16 5.84
N ILE A 68 -25.48 -6.87 6.14
CA ILE A 68 -24.38 -6.03 5.70
C ILE A 68 -23.12 -6.45 6.47
N ARG A 69 -22.26 -7.24 5.83
CA ARG A 69 -20.94 -7.60 6.35
C ARG A 69 -19.96 -6.48 6.00
N GLN A 70 -19.78 -5.54 6.93
CA GLN A 70 -18.80 -4.47 6.79
C GLN A 70 -17.40 -5.08 6.78
N ILE A 71 -16.72 -5.07 5.62
CA ILE A 71 -15.29 -5.37 5.56
C ILE A 71 -14.56 -4.12 6.04
N ARG A 72 -14.08 -4.13 7.29
CA ARG A 72 -13.18 -3.08 7.78
C ARG A 72 -11.76 -3.44 7.38
N LEU A 73 -11.07 -2.49 6.77
CA LEU A 73 -9.62 -2.58 6.61
C LEU A 73 -8.99 -2.53 8.02
N ILE A 74 -8.53 -3.68 8.51
CA ILE A 74 -7.73 -3.72 9.73
C ILE A 74 -6.32 -3.32 9.33
N SER A 75 -5.91 -2.09 9.64
CA SER A 75 -4.53 -1.61 9.45
C SER A 75 -3.59 -2.24 10.48
N SER A 76 -3.48 -3.57 10.47
CA SER A 76 -2.52 -4.24 11.33
C SER A 76 -1.11 -4.07 10.77
N LYS A 77 -0.19 -3.59 11.62
CA LYS A 77 1.25 -3.60 11.31
C LYS A 77 1.73 -5.01 10.94
N THR A 78 1.07 -6.07 11.41
CA THR A 78 1.46 -7.45 11.10
C THR A 78 1.34 -7.79 9.62
N TRP A 79 0.34 -7.27 8.88
CA TRP A 79 0.24 -7.50 7.43
C TRP A 79 1.44 -6.90 6.68
N ALA A 80 1.84 -5.68 7.06
CA ALA A 80 3.02 -5.03 6.50
C ALA A 80 4.33 -5.77 6.83
N HIS A 81 4.43 -6.40 8.01
CA HIS A 81 5.59 -7.21 8.40
C HIS A 81 5.58 -8.58 7.70
N GLN A 82 4.40 -9.20 7.54
CA GLN A 82 4.26 -10.51 6.91
C GLN A 82 4.50 -10.45 5.40
N GLY A 83 4.05 -9.38 4.72
CA GLY A 83 4.39 -9.14 3.32
C GLY A 83 5.90 -8.94 3.11
N ARG A 84 6.57 -8.22 4.02
CA ARG A 84 8.04 -8.06 3.98
C ARG A 84 8.77 -9.37 4.23
N ALA A 85 8.31 -10.19 5.18
CA ALA A 85 8.92 -11.49 5.46
C ALA A 85 8.87 -12.44 4.26
N THR A 86 7.74 -12.49 3.53
CA THR A 86 7.62 -13.33 2.32
C THR A 86 8.54 -12.87 1.19
N ILE A 87 8.73 -11.54 1.02
CA ILE A 87 9.62 -10.97 0.00
C ILE A 87 11.10 -11.18 0.37
N HIS A 88 11.46 -11.11 1.65
CA HIS A 88 12.85 -11.38 2.07
C HIS A 88 13.18 -12.87 2.11
N ALA A 89 12.19 -13.74 2.36
CA ALA A 89 12.38 -15.19 2.39
C ALA A 89 12.67 -15.81 1.02
N SER A 90 12.36 -15.13 -0.10
CA SER A 90 12.68 -15.65 -1.43
C SER A 90 14.18 -15.82 -1.68
N HIS A 91 15.03 -15.05 -0.99
CA HIS A 91 16.50 -15.19 -1.05
C HIS A 91 17.04 -16.26 -0.08
N ALA A 92 16.25 -16.74 0.88
CA ALA A 92 16.66 -17.75 1.85
C ALA A 92 16.47 -19.20 1.35
N LEU A 93 15.78 -19.40 0.21
CA LEU A 93 15.48 -20.71 -0.36
C LEU A 93 16.50 -21.21 -1.41
N ALA A 94 17.70 -20.64 -1.45
CA ALA A 94 18.81 -21.16 -2.24
C ALA A 94 19.85 -21.82 -1.31
N ARG A 95 19.61 -23.09 -0.96
CA ARG A 95 20.65 -24.01 -0.51
C ARG A 95 20.40 -25.40 -1.07
#